data_AF-A0A961EUD7-F1
#
_entry.id   AF-A0A961EUD7-F1
#
_cell.length_a   1.000
_cell.length_b   1.000
_cell.length_c   1.000
_cell.angle_alpha   90.00
_cell.angle_beta   90.00
_cell.angle_gamma   90.00
#
_symmetry.space_group_name_H-M   'P 1'
#
loop_
_entity.id
_entity.type
_entity.pdbx_description
1 polymer ?
#
loop_
_entity_poly.entity_id
_entity_poly.type
_entity_poly.pdbx_seq_one_letter_code
_entity_poly.pdbx_strand_id
1 'polypeptide(L)'
;APLFMHSVSDFWRRWHLTFSRWIRDYIYIPLGGSRVPEYRNYINLVITFFLGGLWHGASYTFVLWGILTGIMLSAESFAFRRGWKEWPDSLHGRALRILITYIVFLPSTVFFFGKGLPWCLAAVAQMFAFDFGAEVPATINTLAYGIAGTFFFHLVDEWPERFTALRKYDRWLLPLGSAALILAMTQFAGPGKDFFYFQF
;
A
#
# COMPACT_ATOMS: atom_id res chain seq x y z
N ALA A 1 -2.59 -3.66 11.06
CA ALA A 1 -1.94 -4.21 9.86
C ALA A 1 -2.52 -3.57 8.58
N PRO A 2 -1.72 -3.00 7.66
CA PRO A 2 -2.22 -2.44 6.41
C PRO A 2 -2.50 -3.50 5.31
N LEU A 3 -2.03 -4.74 5.46
CA LEU A 3 -2.18 -5.78 4.43
C LEU A 3 -3.63 -6.25 4.23
N PHE A 4 -4.48 -6.15 5.26
CA PHE A 4 -5.91 -6.45 5.15
C PHE A 4 -6.73 -5.19 4.85
N MET A 5 -6.20 -4.31 3.98
CA MET A 5 -6.89 -3.10 3.55
C MET A 5 -8.14 -3.45 2.74
N HIS A 6 -9.29 -2.95 3.17
CA HIS A 6 -10.56 -3.20 2.47
C HIS A 6 -10.95 -2.09 1.49
N SER A 7 -10.13 -1.03 1.41
CA SER A 7 -10.23 0.05 0.44
C SER A 7 -8.94 0.91 0.44
N VAL A 8 -8.80 1.80 -0.55
CA VAL A 8 -7.63 2.70 -0.65
C VAL A 8 -7.63 3.70 0.50
N SER A 9 -8.79 4.20 0.91
CA SER A 9 -8.93 5.04 2.11
C SER A 9 -8.55 4.30 3.39
N ASP A 10 -8.92 3.02 3.53
CA ASP A 10 -8.53 2.19 4.68
C ASP A 10 -7.01 1.98 4.72
N PHE A 11 -6.38 1.74 3.57
CA PHE A 11 -4.92 1.70 3.46
C PHE A 11 -4.26 2.97 4.00
N TRP A 12 -4.68 4.15 3.53
CA TRP A 12 -4.09 5.43 3.95
C TRP A 12 -4.42 5.83 5.40
N ARG A 13 -5.41 5.19 6.04
CA ARG A 13 -5.67 5.33 7.48
C ARG A 13 -4.71 4.49 8.33
N ARG A 14 -4.08 3.46 7.75
CA ARG A 14 -3.23 2.48 8.45
C ARG A 14 -1.75 2.58 8.08
N TRP A 15 -1.44 2.98 6.85
CA TRP A 15 -0.09 3.09 6.30
C TRP A 15 0.53 4.45 6.64
N HIS A 16 1.83 4.46 6.94
CA HIS A 16 2.63 5.67 7.18
C HIS A 16 1.93 6.77 8.02
N LEU A 17 1.35 6.38 9.15
CA LEU A 17 0.42 7.18 9.97
C LEU A 17 0.86 8.64 10.17
N THR A 18 2.14 8.90 10.46
CA THR A 18 2.67 10.26 10.66
C THR A 18 2.54 11.11 9.40
N PHE A 19 2.92 10.58 8.24
CA PHE A 19 2.82 11.28 6.95
C PHE A 19 1.37 11.45 6.54
N SER A 20 0.55 10.40 6.64
CA SER A 20 -0.87 10.46 6.30
C SER A 20 -1.62 11.49 7.14
N ARG A 21 -1.29 11.60 8.44
CA ARG A 21 -1.80 12.68 9.30
C ARG A 21 -1.27 14.04 8.86
N TRP A 22 0.01 14.15 8.54
CA TRP A 22 0.62 15.42 8.13
C TRP A 22 -0.02 15.97 6.84
N ILE A 23 -0.09 15.18 5.76
CA ILE A 23 -0.71 15.64 4.50
C ILE A 23 -2.21 15.94 4.68
N ARG A 24 -2.89 15.21 5.57
CA ARG A 24 -4.29 15.47 5.89
C ARG A 24 -4.45 16.81 6.62
N ASP A 25 -3.68 17.00 7.68
CA ASP A 25 -3.87 18.12 8.62
C ASP A 25 -3.28 19.43 8.09
N TYR A 26 -2.22 19.36 7.28
CA TYR A 26 -1.51 20.53 6.76
C TYR A 26 -1.76 20.84 5.29
N ILE A 27 -2.36 19.93 4.52
CA ILE A 27 -2.70 20.18 3.11
C ILE A 27 -4.20 20.00 2.89
N TYR A 28 -4.73 18.80 3.12
CA TYR A 28 -6.12 18.49 2.76
C TYR A 28 -7.17 19.30 3.53
N ILE A 29 -7.05 19.39 4.86
CA ILE A 29 -7.97 20.13 5.71
C ILE A 29 -7.92 21.65 5.41
N PRO A 30 -6.73 22.28 5.31
CA PRO A 30 -6.62 23.68 4.88
C PRO A 30 -7.26 23.98 3.52
N LEU A 31 -7.24 23.03 2.58
CA LEU A 31 -7.94 23.17 1.28
C LEU A 31 -9.49 23.05 1.39
N GLY A 32 -10.03 22.84 2.60
CA GLY A 32 -11.46 22.70 2.87
C GLY A 32 -11.91 21.24 3.08
N GLY A 33 -10.99 20.28 2.94
CA GLY A 33 -11.22 18.86 3.22
C GLY A 33 -12.46 18.30 2.53
N SER A 34 -13.34 17.66 3.32
CA SER A 34 -14.61 17.11 2.83
C SER A 34 -15.82 18.04 2.99
N ARG A 35 -15.62 19.28 3.43
CA ARG A 35 -16.67 20.29 3.67
C ARG A 35 -16.96 21.20 2.46
N VAL A 36 -16.29 20.93 1.34
CA VAL A 36 -16.44 21.64 0.07
C VAL A 36 -17.34 20.88 -0.91
N PRO A 37 -17.83 21.50 -2.00
CA PRO A 37 -18.56 20.80 -3.05
C PRO A 37 -17.78 19.61 -3.60
N GLU A 38 -18.50 18.62 -4.12
CA GLU A 38 -17.96 17.33 -4.56
C GLU A 38 -16.76 17.45 -5.52
N TYR A 39 -16.86 18.31 -6.54
CA TYR A 39 -15.75 18.51 -7.49
C TYR A 39 -14.48 19.08 -6.81
N ARG A 40 -14.63 19.99 -5.83
CA ARG A 40 -13.50 20.54 -5.07
C ARG A 40 -12.89 19.49 -4.17
N ASN A 41 -13.70 18.59 -3.61
CA ASN A 41 -13.22 17.50 -2.77
C ASN A 41 -12.26 16.59 -3.55
N TYR A 42 -12.57 16.26 -4.80
CA TYR A 42 -11.71 15.45 -5.67
C TYR A 42 -10.42 16.18 -6.05
N ILE A 43 -10.52 17.46 -6.42
CA ILE A 43 -9.35 18.29 -6.70
C ILE A 43 -8.42 18.35 -5.47
N ASN A 44 -8.99 18.55 -4.28
CA ASN A 44 -8.22 18.61 -3.04
C ASN A 44 -7.50 17.28 -2.74
N LEU A 45 -8.14 16.13 -3.00
CA LEU A 45 -7.50 14.82 -2.85
C LEU A 45 -6.33 14.67 -3.83
N VAL A 46 -6.52 15.02 -5.10
CA VAL A 46 -5.46 14.98 -6.12
C VAL A 46 -4.31 15.90 -5.76
N ILE A 47 -4.57 17.15 -5.36
CA ILE A 47 -3.54 18.10 -4.94
C ILE A 47 -2.78 17.58 -3.71
N THR A 48 -3.50 17.07 -2.72
CA THR A 48 -2.89 16.55 -1.48
C THR A 48 -1.89 15.44 -1.79
N PHE A 49 -2.28 14.45 -2.60
CA PHE A 49 -1.40 13.33 -2.93
C PHE A 49 -0.36 13.67 -4.00
N PHE A 50 -0.62 14.63 -4.89
CA PHE A 50 0.39 15.18 -5.79
C PHE A 50 1.54 15.82 -5.00
N LEU A 51 1.23 16.69 -4.04
CA LEU A 51 2.23 17.30 -3.16
C LEU A 51 2.91 16.24 -2.27
N GLY A 52 2.16 15.24 -1.81
CA GLY A 52 2.72 14.09 -1.11
C GLY A 52 3.72 13.29 -1.97
N GLY A 53 3.44 13.10 -3.26
CA GLY A 53 4.37 12.48 -4.21
C GLY A 53 5.64 13.30 -4.37
N LEU A 54 5.51 14.62 -4.58
CA LEU A 54 6.67 15.52 -4.69
C LEU A 54 7.54 15.53 -3.43
N TRP A 55 6.96 15.33 -2.24
CA TRP A 55 7.72 15.19 -1.00
C TRP A 55 8.63 13.95 -0.99
N HIS A 56 8.25 12.87 -1.68
CA HIS A 56 9.06 11.65 -1.78
C HIS A 56 10.19 11.74 -2.82
N GLY A 57 10.05 12.60 -3.84
CA GLY A 57 11.12 12.87 -4.80
C GLY A 57 10.66 13.66 -6.03
N ALA A 58 11.63 14.24 -6.74
CA ALA A 58 11.39 15.12 -7.89
C ALA A 58 11.22 14.38 -9.24
N SER A 59 11.22 13.04 -9.24
CA SER A 59 11.02 12.27 -10.49
C SER A 59 9.55 12.29 -10.91
N TYR A 60 9.31 12.15 -12.22
CA TYR A 60 7.96 12.01 -12.77
C TYR A 60 7.19 10.81 -12.21
N THR A 61 7.89 9.76 -11.75
CA THR A 61 7.26 8.56 -11.22
C THR A 61 6.56 8.83 -9.89
N PHE A 62 7.14 9.66 -9.01
CA PHE A 62 6.48 10.07 -7.76
C PHE A 62 5.28 10.98 -7.99
N VAL A 63 5.36 11.88 -8.98
CA VAL A 63 4.23 12.72 -9.40
C VAL A 63 3.06 11.86 -9.88
N LEU A 64 3.34 10.90 -10.77
CA LEU A 64 2.32 9.99 -11.28
C LEU A 64 1.71 9.14 -10.16
N TRP A 65 2.54 8.60 -9.27
CA TRP A 65 2.06 7.86 -8.10
C TRP A 65 1.11 8.70 -7.23
N GLY A 66 1.48 9.95 -6.94
CA GLY A 66 0.66 10.87 -6.16
C GLY A 66 -0.68 11.17 -6.83
N ILE A 67 -0.67 11.51 -8.12
CA ILE A 67 -1.88 11.79 -8.89
C ILE A 67 -2.78 10.55 -8.95
N LEU A 68 -2.23 9.36 -9.27
CA LEU A 68 -2.98 8.11 -9.32
C LEU A 68 -3.65 7.81 -7.97
N THR A 69 -2.93 8.01 -6.86
CA THR A 69 -3.46 7.85 -5.50
C THR A 69 -4.63 8.80 -5.22
N GLY A 70 -4.48 10.08 -5.57
CA GLY A 70 -5.55 11.06 -5.42
C GLY A 70 -6.79 10.72 -6.28
N ILE A 71 -6.58 10.22 -7.50
CA ILE A 71 -7.66 9.77 -8.39
C ILE A 71 -8.39 8.56 -7.79
N MET A 72 -7.66 7.55 -7.30
CA MET A 72 -8.24 6.37 -6.66
C MET A 72 -9.12 6.75 -5.46
N LEU A 73 -8.64 7.65 -4.60
CA LEU A 73 -9.42 8.14 -3.45
C LEU A 73 -10.63 8.98 -3.87
N SER A 74 -10.50 9.75 -4.96
CA SER A 74 -11.62 10.52 -5.53
C SER A 74 -12.70 9.60 -6.09
N ALA A 75 -12.30 8.56 -6.84
CA ALA A 75 -13.19 7.55 -7.38
C ALA A 75 -13.90 6.76 -6.26
N GLU A 76 -13.17 6.41 -5.20
CA GLU A 76 -13.73 5.79 -4.01
C GLU A 76 -14.77 6.71 -3.33
N SER A 77 -14.43 7.98 -3.10
CA SER A 77 -15.37 8.96 -2.53
C SER A 77 -16.61 9.14 -3.43
N PHE A 78 -16.44 9.15 -4.75
CA PHE A 78 -17.54 9.23 -5.70
C PHE A 78 -18.48 8.03 -5.57
N ALA A 79 -17.94 6.81 -5.59
CA ALA A 79 -18.71 5.59 -5.42
C ALA A 79 -19.52 5.60 -4.12
N PHE A 80 -18.89 5.97 -3.00
CA PHE A 80 -19.57 6.08 -1.70
C PHE A 80 -20.74 7.08 -1.72
N ARG A 81 -20.55 8.25 -2.35
CA ARG A 81 -21.60 9.28 -2.47
C ARG A 81 -22.77 8.84 -3.35
N ARG A 82 -22.54 7.92 -4.30
CA ARG A 82 -23.57 7.31 -5.15
C ARG A 82 -24.23 6.08 -4.55
N GLY A 83 -24.01 5.82 -3.27
CA GLY A 83 -24.68 4.73 -2.56
C GLY A 83 -24.04 3.37 -2.80
N TRP A 84 -22.83 3.31 -3.37
CA TRP A 84 -21.99 2.11 -3.31
C TRP A 84 -21.39 2.01 -1.91
N LYS A 85 -22.30 1.90 -0.92
CA LYS A 85 -21.94 1.67 0.48
C LYS A 85 -21.40 0.26 0.64
N GLU A 86 -20.67 0.11 1.73
CA GLU A 86 -19.84 -1.04 2.11
C GLU A 86 -20.45 -2.39 1.65
N TRP A 87 -19.61 -3.18 0.98
CA TRP A 87 -19.99 -4.51 0.52
C TRP A 87 -20.38 -5.38 1.72
N PRO A 88 -21.18 -6.45 1.52
CA PRO A 88 -21.61 -7.32 2.61
C PRO A 88 -20.46 -7.72 3.53
N ASP A 89 -20.68 -7.62 4.83
CA ASP A 89 -19.67 -7.89 5.87
C ASP A 89 -19.35 -9.38 6.04
N SER A 90 -19.77 -10.20 5.08
CA SER A 90 -19.44 -11.61 4.99
C SER A 90 -17.95 -11.83 4.73
N LEU A 91 -17.45 -13.03 5.03
CA LEU A 91 -16.07 -13.43 4.73
C LEU A 91 -15.74 -13.20 3.25
N HIS A 92 -16.63 -13.64 2.36
CA HIS A 92 -16.46 -13.53 0.91
C HIS A 92 -16.49 -12.08 0.43
N GLY A 93 -17.38 -11.25 0.96
CA GLY A 93 -17.45 -9.82 0.63
C GLY A 93 -16.18 -9.07 1.05
N ARG A 94 -15.64 -9.37 2.24
CA ARG A 94 -14.36 -8.81 2.71
C ARG A 94 -13.17 -9.25 1.86
N ALA A 95 -13.08 -10.55 1.54
CA ALA A 95 -12.00 -11.08 0.69
C ALA A 95 -12.01 -10.43 -0.70
N LEU A 96 -13.20 -10.26 -1.29
CA LEU A 96 -13.35 -9.62 -2.59
C LEU A 96 -12.96 -8.13 -2.57
N ARG A 97 -13.33 -7.40 -1.51
CA ARG A 97 -12.88 -6.01 -1.32
C ARG A 97 -11.37 -5.88 -1.22
N ILE A 98 -10.73 -6.75 -0.44
CA ILE A 98 -9.26 -6.79 -0.32
C ILE A 98 -8.67 -7.02 -1.71
N LEU A 99 -9.13 -8.06 -2.42
CA LEU A 99 -8.63 -8.39 -3.75
C LEU A 99 -8.77 -7.23 -4.75
N ILE A 100 -9.95 -6.61 -4.83
CA ILE A 100 -10.19 -5.45 -5.70
C ILE A 100 -9.26 -4.28 -5.32
N THR A 101 -9.11 -4.01 -4.02
CA THR A 101 -8.23 -2.95 -3.54
C THR A 101 -6.79 -3.20 -3.94
N TYR A 102 -6.31 -4.44 -3.83
CA TYR A 102 -4.97 -4.82 -4.30
C TYR A 102 -4.83 -4.67 -5.82
N ILE A 103 -5.80 -5.13 -6.62
CA ILE A 103 -5.77 -4.99 -8.09
C ILE A 103 -5.70 -3.52 -8.52
N VAL A 104 -6.45 -2.64 -7.83
CA VAL A 104 -6.49 -1.21 -8.12
C VAL A 104 -5.24 -0.49 -7.63
N PHE A 105 -4.76 -0.81 -6.42
CA PHE A 105 -3.69 -0.08 -5.75
C PHE A 105 -2.29 -0.56 -6.12
N LEU A 106 -2.05 -1.88 -6.28
CA LEU A 106 -0.72 -2.43 -6.54
C LEU A 106 -0.03 -1.85 -7.78
N PRO A 107 -0.71 -1.69 -8.93
CA PRO A 107 -0.06 -1.11 -10.11
C PRO A 107 0.48 0.29 -9.85
N SER A 108 -0.17 1.07 -8.97
CA SER A 108 0.33 2.40 -8.60
C SER A 108 1.67 2.34 -7.87
N THR A 109 1.90 1.30 -7.05
CA THR A 109 3.14 1.15 -6.27
C THR A 109 4.38 0.95 -7.14
N VAL A 110 4.21 0.46 -8.38
CA VAL A 110 5.28 0.36 -9.38
C VAL A 110 5.88 1.73 -9.65
N PHE A 111 5.07 2.80 -9.68
CA PHE A 111 5.56 4.16 -9.88
C PHE A 111 6.29 4.73 -8.65
N PHE A 112 6.01 4.22 -7.46
CA PHE A 112 6.71 4.63 -6.24
C PHE A 112 8.09 3.99 -6.12
N PHE A 113 8.21 2.71 -6.48
CA PHE A 113 9.47 1.94 -6.34
C PHE A 113 10.29 1.83 -7.63
N GLY A 114 9.71 2.17 -8.78
CA GLY A 114 10.35 2.04 -10.08
C GLY A 114 11.45 3.06 -10.31
N LYS A 115 12.47 2.66 -11.08
CA LYS A 115 13.66 3.48 -11.36
C LYS A 115 13.48 4.50 -12.48
N GLY A 116 12.37 4.45 -13.21
CA GLY A 116 12.11 5.34 -14.33
C GLY A 116 10.81 5.00 -15.06
N LEU A 117 10.28 6.00 -15.77
CA LEU A 117 8.96 5.90 -16.41
C LEU A 117 8.85 4.75 -17.42
N PRO A 118 9.80 4.51 -18.35
CA PRO A 118 9.68 3.40 -19.30
C PRO A 118 9.60 2.04 -18.62
N TRP A 119 10.38 1.84 -17.55
CA TRP A 119 10.36 0.61 -16.77
C TRP A 119 9.03 0.43 -16.05
N CYS A 120 8.49 1.49 -15.44
CA CYS A 120 7.19 1.42 -14.76
C CYS A 120 6.06 1.07 -15.74
N LEU A 121 6.03 1.67 -16.92
CA LEU A 121 5.02 1.39 -17.94
C LEU A 121 5.11 -0.05 -18.45
N ALA A 122 6.32 -0.55 -18.72
CA ALA A 122 6.53 -1.93 -19.12
C ALA A 122 6.08 -2.92 -18.02
N ALA A 123 6.43 -2.64 -16.76
CA ALA A 123 6.02 -3.48 -15.63
C ALA A 123 4.50 -3.51 -15.44
N VAL A 124 3.82 -2.36 -15.53
CA VAL A 124 2.36 -2.30 -15.48
C VAL A 124 1.73 -3.05 -16.66
N ALA A 125 2.28 -2.93 -17.86
CA ALA A 125 1.80 -3.68 -19.02
C ALA A 125 1.92 -5.21 -18.83
N GLN A 126 3.05 -5.69 -18.32
CA GLN A 126 3.26 -7.10 -17.99
C GLN A 126 2.26 -7.61 -16.94
N MET A 127 1.97 -6.81 -15.91
CA MET A 127 0.98 -7.15 -14.89
C MET A 127 -0.41 -7.43 -15.48
N PHE A 128 -0.85 -6.63 -16.46
CA PHE A 128 -2.15 -6.81 -17.11
C PHE A 128 -2.13 -7.83 -18.25
N ALA A 129 -0.96 -8.08 -18.86
CA ALA A 129 -0.76 -9.13 -19.86
C ALA A 129 -0.61 -10.53 -19.25
N PHE A 130 -0.47 -10.63 -17.92
CA PHE A 130 -0.13 -11.85 -17.20
C PHE A 130 1.17 -12.51 -17.70
N ASP A 131 2.10 -11.70 -18.18
CA ASP A 131 3.39 -12.14 -18.73
C ASP A 131 4.50 -11.89 -17.71
N PHE A 132 4.67 -12.83 -16.79
CA PHE A 132 5.59 -12.71 -15.64
C PHE A 132 6.93 -13.43 -15.85
N GLY A 133 7.19 -13.97 -17.05
CA GLY A 133 8.34 -14.83 -17.32
C GLY A 133 8.18 -16.24 -16.69
N ALA A 134 8.78 -17.24 -17.33
CA ALA A 134 8.63 -18.66 -16.92
C ALA A 134 9.61 -19.10 -15.81
N GLU A 135 10.67 -18.34 -15.57
CA GLU A 135 11.66 -18.68 -14.55
C GLU A 135 11.45 -17.83 -13.30
N VAL A 136 11.16 -18.51 -12.19
CA VAL A 136 11.09 -17.92 -10.85
C VAL A 136 12.45 -18.21 -10.19
N PRO A 137 13.38 -17.24 -10.14
CA PRO A 137 14.64 -17.40 -9.42
C PRO A 137 14.44 -17.97 -8.02
N ALA A 138 15.36 -18.82 -7.55
CA ALA A 138 15.28 -19.42 -6.20
C ALA A 138 15.18 -18.38 -5.07
N THR A 139 15.67 -17.15 -5.30
CA THR A 139 15.51 -16.01 -4.39
C THR A 139 14.05 -15.58 -4.19
N ILE A 140 13.17 -15.81 -5.18
CA ILE A 140 11.74 -15.54 -5.06
C ILE A 140 11.06 -16.55 -4.10
N ASN A 141 11.54 -17.78 -3.98
CA ASN A 141 10.97 -18.74 -3.01
C ASN A 141 11.17 -18.26 -1.57
N THR A 142 12.38 -17.80 -1.23
CA THR A 142 12.66 -17.20 0.10
C THR A 142 11.79 -15.95 0.34
N LEU A 143 11.56 -15.14 -0.71
CA LEU A 143 10.74 -13.93 -0.61
C LEU A 143 9.27 -14.30 -0.42
N ALA A 144 8.79 -15.32 -1.12
CA ALA A 144 7.44 -15.84 -1.00
C ALA A 144 7.17 -16.35 0.41
N TYR A 145 8.11 -17.07 1.02
CA TYR A 145 8.00 -17.49 2.43
C TYR A 145 8.00 -16.31 3.40
N GLY A 146 8.84 -15.29 3.18
CA GLY A 146 8.85 -14.08 4.00
C GLY A 146 7.55 -13.26 3.90
N ILE A 147 7.01 -13.13 2.68
CA ILE A 147 5.71 -12.50 2.43
C ILE A 147 4.61 -13.32 3.12
N ALA A 148 4.57 -14.64 2.93
CA ALA A 148 3.58 -15.52 3.56
C ALA A 148 3.63 -15.42 5.10
N GLY A 149 4.83 -15.41 5.69
CA GLY A 149 5.01 -15.20 7.12
C GLY A 149 4.48 -13.84 7.60
N THR A 150 4.78 -12.77 6.86
CA THR A 150 4.28 -11.41 7.17
C THR A 150 2.75 -11.34 7.08
N PHE A 151 2.16 -11.95 6.04
CA PHE A 151 0.71 -12.05 5.90
C PHE A 151 0.09 -12.84 7.06
N PHE A 152 0.72 -13.93 7.49
CA PHE A 152 0.26 -14.71 8.64
C PHE A 152 0.28 -13.88 9.94
N PHE A 153 1.36 -13.15 10.23
CA PHE A 153 1.39 -12.28 11.41
C PHE A 153 0.31 -11.20 11.36
N HIS A 154 0.15 -10.54 10.23
CA HIS A 154 -0.90 -9.54 10.05
C HIS A 154 -2.31 -10.15 10.13
N LEU A 155 -2.49 -11.41 9.76
CA LEU A 155 -3.78 -12.13 9.84
C LEU A 155 -4.19 -12.33 11.29
N VAL A 156 -3.23 -12.70 12.13
CA VAL A 156 -3.42 -12.87 13.58
C VAL A 156 -3.78 -11.54 14.24
N ASP A 157 -3.11 -10.45 13.82
CA ASP A 157 -3.40 -9.10 14.31
C ASP A 157 -4.77 -8.56 13.88
N GLU A 158 -5.22 -8.89 12.66
CA GLU A 158 -6.51 -8.41 12.14
C GLU A 158 -7.70 -9.11 12.81
N TRP A 159 -7.55 -10.40 13.16
CA TRP A 159 -8.62 -11.20 13.78
C TRP A 159 -8.17 -11.87 15.08
N PRO A 160 -7.83 -11.09 16.13
CA PRO A 160 -7.27 -11.62 17.36
C PRO A 160 -8.18 -12.63 18.06
N GLU A 161 -9.50 -12.44 17.97
CA GLU A 161 -10.52 -13.32 18.53
C GLU A 161 -10.44 -14.76 18.00
N ARG A 162 -10.00 -14.94 16.75
CA ARG A 162 -9.86 -16.27 16.12
C ARG A 162 -8.58 -16.99 16.52
N PHE A 163 -7.61 -16.26 17.06
CA PHE A 163 -6.27 -16.76 17.38
C PHE A 163 -5.94 -16.63 18.87
N THR A 164 -6.94 -16.52 19.74
CA THR A 164 -6.77 -16.37 21.20
C THR A 164 -5.85 -17.42 21.82
N ALA A 165 -5.88 -18.67 21.32
CA ALA A 165 -4.97 -19.73 21.77
C ALA A 165 -3.50 -19.47 21.39
N LEU A 166 -3.24 -18.96 20.18
CA LEU A 166 -1.91 -18.61 19.69
C LEU A 166 -1.36 -17.38 20.43
N ARG A 167 -2.22 -16.38 20.68
CA ARG A 167 -1.86 -15.10 21.30
C ARG A 167 -1.33 -15.21 22.72
N LYS A 168 -1.64 -16.30 23.44
CA LYS A 168 -1.04 -16.61 24.75
C LYS A 168 0.50 -16.68 24.69
N TYR A 169 1.04 -16.95 23.51
CA TYR A 169 2.46 -17.09 23.27
C TYR A 169 3.08 -15.85 22.58
N ASP A 170 2.36 -14.73 22.42
CA ASP A 170 2.84 -13.51 21.72
C ASP A 170 4.20 -13.03 22.28
N ARG A 171 4.41 -13.12 23.60
CA ARG A 171 5.68 -12.79 24.25
C ARG A 171 6.91 -13.55 23.71
N TRP A 172 6.70 -14.72 23.12
CA TRP A 172 7.73 -15.55 22.50
C TRP A 172 7.65 -15.53 20.98
N LEU A 173 6.44 -15.62 20.42
CA LEU A 173 6.21 -15.65 18.98
C LEU A 173 6.61 -14.34 18.29
N LEU A 174 6.36 -13.19 18.90
CA LEU A 174 6.72 -11.89 18.33
C LEU A 174 8.24 -11.69 18.21
N PRO A 175 9.06 -11.87 19.26
CA PRO A 175 10.51 -11.72 19.12
C PRO A 175 11.14 -12.78 18.22
N LEU A 176 10.69 -14.05 18.30
CA LEU A 176 11.20 -15.12 17.43
C LEU A 176 10.81 -14.90 15.97
N GLY A 177 9.56 -14.53 15.71
CA GLY A 177 9.07 -14.17 14.39
C GLY A 177 9.80 -12.96 13.80
N SER A 178 10.03 -11.94 14.63
CA SER A 178 10.80 -10.75 14.24
C SER A 178 12.25 -11.08 13.91
N ALA A 179 12.91 -11.92 14.71
CA ALA A 179 14.27 -12.39 14.45
C ALA A 179 14.34 -13.21 13.15
N ALA A 180 13.41 -14.14 12.94
CA ALA A 180 13.32 -14.92 11.70
C ALA A 180 13.08 -14.03 10.47
N LEU A 181 12.21 -13.02 10.58
CA LEU A 181 11.97 -12.04 9.52
C LEU A 181 13.22 -11.22 9.21
N ILE A 182 13.93 -10.71 10.23
CA ILE A 182 15.18 -9.97 10.06
C ILE A 182 16.22 -10.85 9.34
N LEU A 183 16.40 -12.11 9.77
CA LEU A 183 17.31 -13.04 9.12
C LEU A 183 16.91 -13.31 7.67
N ALA A 184 15.62 -13.50 7.39
CA ALA A 184 15.12 -13.63 6.02
C ALA A 184 15.42 -12.37 5.18
N MET A 185 15.24 -11.17 5.76
CA MET A 185 15.54 -9.90 5.09
C MET A 185 17.03 -9.73 4.76
N THR A 186 17.95 -10.29 5.56
CA THR A 186 19.39 -10.24 5.24
C THR A 186 19.74 -10.98 3.94
N GLN A 187 18.95 -11.97 3.53
CA GLN A 187 19.13 -12.66 2.24
C GLN A 187 18.81 -11.76 1.04
N PHE A 188 18.11 -10.64 1.27
CA PHE A 188 17.72 -9.65 0.25
C PHE A 188 18.50 -8.34 0.36
N ALA A 189 19.32 -8.18 1.39
CA ALA A 189 20.23 -7.05 1.52
C ALA A 189 21.34 -7.20 0.45
N GLY A 190 21.14 -6.56 -0.70
CA GLY A 190 22.18 -6.47 -1.72
C GLY A 190 23.43 -5.75 -1.18
N PRO A 191 24.61 -5.96 -1.79
CA PRO A 191 25.83 -5.33 -1.34
C PRO A 191 25.68 -3.80 -1.35
N GLY A 192 26.03 -3.18 -0.22
CA GLY A 192 26.15 -1.74 0.05
C GLY A 192 25.44 -0.82 -0.95
N LYS A 193 24.14 -0.60 -0.79
CA LYS A 193 23.51 0.61 -1.35
C LYS A 193 23.81 1.76 -0.40
N ASP A 194 24.59 2.73 -0.86
CA ASP A 194 24.81 3.98 -0.14
C ASP A 194 23.47 4.61 0.25
N PHE A 195 23.43 5.25 1.43
CA PHE A 195 22.26 5.98 1.88
C PHE A 195 21.83 6.99 0.79
N PHE A 196 20.57 6.92 0.37
CA PHE A 196 20.01 7.71 -0.74
C PHE A 196 20.24 9.22 -0.64
N TYR A 197 20.53 9.76 0.56
CA TYR A 197 20.85 11.18 0.77
C TYR A 197 22.23 11.61 0.29
N PHE A 198 23.10 10.71 -0.18
CA PHE A 198 24.43 11.06 -0.68
C PHE A 198 24.60 10.85 -2.19
N GLN A 199 23.51 10.61 -2.91
CA GLN A 199 23.52 10.49 -4.37
C GLN A 199 23.05 11.80 -4.99
N PHE A 200 23.97 12.77 -5.10
CA PHE A 200 23.79 14.01 -5.88
C PHE A 200 24.65 13.95 -7.14
#